data_AF-A0A8T7KPJ4-F1
#
_entry.id   AF-A0A8T7KPJ4-F1
#
_cell.length_a   1.000
_cell.length_b   1.000
_cell.length_c   1.000
_cell.angle_alpha   90.00
_cell.angle_beta   90.00
_cell.angle_gamma   90.00
#
_symmetry.space_group_name_H-M   'P 1'
#
loop_
_entity.id
_entity.type
_entity.pdbx_description
1 polymer ?
#
loop_
_entity_poly.entity_id
_entity_poly.type
_entity_poly.pdbx_seq_one_letter_code
_entity_poly.pdbx_strand_id
1 'polypeptide(L)'
;MSESEQKQAGFLGTYFDRDSVMRLSRWADGFSWVVLVIYLISWISSVLMFFAQYYNGMFFEKGMTFLNVINFFTPYLTQPIPGLFYFFGLQAISKGVLILMDTEDNTRRAARK
;
A
#
# COMPACT_ATOMS: atom_id res chain seq x y z
N MET A 1 12.39 -6.67 57.10
CA MET A 1 13.42 -5.63 56.91
C MET A 1 14.67 -6.33 56.41
N SER A 2 15.24 -6.10 55.24
CA SER A 2 15.22 -4.95 54.31
C SER A 2 15.20 -5.48 52.86
N GLU A 3 14.21 -5.12 52.06
CA GLU A 3 14.35 -4.02 51.09
C GLU A 3 15.61 -4.14 50.23
N SER A 4 15.47 -4.86 49.11
CA SER A 4 15.90 -4.36 47.81
C SER A 4 15.19 -5.17 46.75
N GLU A 5 13.88 -4.93 46.65
CA GLU A 5 13.24 -4.85 45.34
C GLU A 5 14.10 -3.91 44.49
N GLN A 6 15.10 -4.47 43.80
CA GLN A 6 15.70 -3.79 42.68
C GLN A 6 14.58 -3.64 41.66
N LYS A 7 13.89 -2.50 41.78
CA LYS A 7 13.10 -1.87 40.75
C LYS A 7 13.86 -2.07 39.44
N GLN A 8 13.40 -3.04 38.66
CA GLN A 8 13.76 -3.21 37.27
C GLN A 8 13.06 -2.08 36.50
N ALA A 9 13.45 -0.84 36.80
CA ALA A 9 13.11 0.32 36.01
C ALA A 9 14.04 0.27 34.80
N GLY A 10 13.56 -0.27 33.69
CA GLY A 10 14.42 -0.39 32.51
C GLY A 10 13.74 -1.03 31.33
N PHE A 11 12.94 -0.22 30.64
CA PHE A 11 12.43 -0.45 29.28
C PHE A 11 11.15 -1.30 29.17
N LEU A 12 10.05 -0.58 28.99
CA LEU A 12 8.78 -1.02 28.41
C LEU A 12 8.96 -1.47 26.95
N GLY A 13 9.92 -2.37 26.69
CA GLY A 13 10.05 -3.04 25.42
C GLY A 13 9.01 -4.14 25.36
N THR A 14 7.74 -3.77 25.18
CA THR A 14 6.68 -4.73 24.91
C THR A 14 7.09 -5.49 23.66
N TYR A 15 7.43 -6.77 23.82
CA TYR A 15 7.82 -7.65 22.74
C TYR A 15 6.73 -7.64 21.68
N PHE A 16 6.93 -6.88 20.59
CA PHE A 16 6.36 -7.29 19.33
C PHE A 16 7.15 -8.54 18.95
N ASP A 17 6.47 -9.69 18.99
CA ASP A 17 7.06 -10.94 18.54
C ASP A 17 7.68 -10.74 17.16
N ARG A 18 9.01 -10.83 17.07
CA ARG A 18 9.78 -10.56 15.85
C ARG A 18 9.26 -11.40 14.69
N ASP A 19 8.83 -12.64 14.98
CA ASP A 19 8.26 -13.51 13.97
C ASP A 19 6.93 -12.99 13.45
N SER A 20 6.10 -12.43 14.33
CA SER A 20 4.84 -11.79 13.97
C SER A 20 5.08 -10.54 13.11
N VAL A 21 6.08 -9.72 13.43
CA VAL A 21 6.48 -8.54 12.64
C VAL A 21 6.98 -8.92 11.25
N MET A 22 7.85 -9.94 11.17
CA MET A 22 8.39 -10.47 9.91
C MET A 22 7.32 -11.15 9.06
N ARG A 23 6.33 -11.80 9.68
CA ARG A 23 5.15 -12.34 8.97
C ARG A 23 4.32 -11.20 8.41
N LEU A 24 4.00 -10.18 9.22
CA LEU A 24 3.22 -9.02 8.80
C LEU A 24 3.86 -8.30 7.61
N SER A 25 5.16 -8.06 7.64
CA SER A 25 5.88 -7.42 6.53
C SER A 25 5.76 -8.21 5.22
N ARG A 26 5.92 -9.55 5.28
CA ARG A 26 5.76 -10.44 4.11
C ARG A 26 4.32 -10.47 3.59
N TRP A 27 3.34 -10.50 4.50
CA TRP A 27 1.93 -10.43 4.12
C TRP A 27 1.60 -9.08 3.49
N ALA A 28 2.06 -7.96 4.05
CA ALA A 28 1.85 -6.63 3.50
C ALA A 28 2.49 -6.48 2.11
N ASP A 29 3.69 -7.01 1.90
CA ASP A 29 4.36 -7.02 0.61
C ASP A 29 3.58 -7.85 -0.42
N GLY A 30 3.24 -9.10 -0.10
CA GLY A 30 2.44 -9.96 -0.98
C GLY A 30 1.07 -9.37 -1.28
N PHE A 31 0.38 -8.85 -0.27
CA PHE A 31 -0.94 -8.23 -0.43
C PHE A 31 -0.88 -6.95 -1.27
N SER A 32 0.22 -6.18 -1.18
CA SER A 32 0.41 -4.99 -2.02
C SER A 32 0.34 -5.36 -3.51
N TRP A 33 1.04 -6.42 -3.91
CA TRP A 33 1.03 -6.90 -5.30
C TRP A 33 -0.32 -7.45 -5.72
N VAL A 34 -0.99 -8.21 -4.85
CA VAL A 34 -2.35 -8.72 -5.12
C VAL A 34 -3.31 -7.57 -5.38
N VAL A 35 -3.31 -6.55 -4.51
CA VAL A 35 -4.14 -5.35 -4.67
C VAL A 35 -3.80 -4.63 -5.97
N LEU A 36 -2.52 -4.43 -6.26
CA LEU A 36 -2.08 -3.77 -7.50
C LEU A 36 -2.60 -4.51 -8.75
N VAL A 37 -2.49 -5.83 -8.78
CA VAL A 37 -2.96 -6.66 -9.90
C VAL A 37 -4.48 -6.55 -10.08
N ILE A 38 -5.25 -6.58 -8.98
CA ILE A 38 -6.71 -6.43 -9.04
C ILE A 38 -7.09 -5.07 -9.64
N TYR A 39 -6.47 -3.99 -9.15
CA TYR A 39 -6.71 -2.65 -9.68
C TYR A 39 -6.27 -2.51 -11.14
N LEU A 40 -5.14 -3.11 -11.52
CA LEU A 40 -4.63 -3.10 -12.89
C LEU A 40 -5.58 -3.83 -13.85
N ILE A 41 -6.05 -5.02 -13.48
CA ILE A 41 -7.03 -5.78 -14.28
C ILE A 41 -8.32 -4.97 -14.42
N SER A 42 -8.85 -4.42 -13.32
CA SER A 42 -10.05 -3.59 -13.33
C SER A 42 -9.91 -2.36 -14.25
N TRP A 43 -8.75 -1.69 -14.19
CA TRP A 43 -8.44 -0.55 -15.06
C TRP A 43 -8.38 -0.95 -16.54
N ILE A 44 -7.64 -2.03 -16.87
CA ILE A 44 -7.56 -2.55 -18.24
C ILE A 44 -8.95 -2.92 -18.76
N SER A 45 -9.76 -3.63 -17.97
CA SER A 45 -11.13 -3.97 -18.34
C SER A 45 -11.98 -2.73 -18.60
N SER A 46 -11.83 -1.68 -17.78
CA SER A 46 -12.56 -0.42 -17.94
C SER A 46 -12.17 0.30 -19.23
N VAL A 47 -10.87 0.33 -19.55
CA VAL A 47 -10.35 0.93 -20.80
C VAL A 47 -10.81 0.13 -22.02
N LEU A 48 -10.75 -1.20 -21.98
CA LEU A 48 -11.25 -2.05 -23.06
C LEU A 48 -12.75 -1.86 -23.29
N MET A 49 -13.52 -1.73 -22.20
CA MET A 49 -14.96 -1.46 -22.28
C MET A 49 -15.24 -0.09 -22.90
N PHE A 50 -14.46 0.94 -22.55
CA PHE A 50 -14.56 2.25 -23.21
C PHE A 50 -14.34 2.15 -24.71
N PHE A 51 -13.28 1.46 -25.15
CA PHE A 51 -13.03 1.26 -26.59
C PHE A 51 -14.16 0.49 -27.25
N ALA A 52 -14.65 -0.60 -26.64
CA ALA A 52 -15.78 -1.34 -27.16
C ALA A 52 -17.01 -0.43 -27.33
N GLN A 53 -17.31 0.41 -26.34
CA GLN A 53 -18.44 1.34 -26.40
C GLN A 53 -18.26 2.42 -27.47
N TYR A 54 -17.03 2.92 -27.62
CA TYR A 54 -16.65 3.88 -28.65
C TYR A 54 -16.82 3.30 -30.06
N TYR A 55 -16.29 2.10 -30.32
CA TYR A 55 -16.45 1.43 -31.61
C TYR A 55 -17.91 1.10 -31.94
N ASN A 56 -18.73 0.78 -30.94
CA ASN A 56 -20.16 0.50 -31.14
C ASN A 56 -21.02 1.76 -31.31
N GLY A 57 -20.42 2.95 -31.36
CA GLY A 57 -21.15 4.18 -31.66
C GLY A 57 -21.87 4.80 -30.44
N MET A 58 -21.77 4.21 -29.25
CA MET A 58 -22.57 4.63 -28.08
C MET A 58 -22.21 6.03 -27.56
N PHE A 59 -21.04 6.55 -27.92
CA PHE A 59 -20.65 7.91 -27.57
C PHE A 59 -21.00 8.94 -28.67
N PHE A 60 -21.39 8.54 -29.87
CA PHE A 60 -21.57 9.49 -30.98
C PHE A 60 -22.99 10.07 -31.03
N GLU A 61 -23.24 11.06 -30.17
CA GLU A 61 -24.43 11.92 -30.29
C GLU A 61 -24.20 13.08 -31.27
N LYS A 62 -25.29 13.53 -31.90
CA LYS A 62 -25.26 14.60 -32.90
C LYS A 62 -24.85 15.92 -32.22
N GLY A 63 -23.72 16.49 -32.64
CA GLY A 63 -23.14 17.73 -32.06
C GLY A 63 -21.98 17.47 -31.08
N MET A 64 -21.59 16.21 -30.88
CA MET A 64 -20.47 15.90 -30.01
C MET A 64 -19.12 16.26 -30.67
N THR A 65 -18.29 17.02 -29.96
CA THR A 65 -16.95 17.41 -30.44
C THR A 65 -15.89 16.40 -30.01
N PHE A 66 -14.72 16.44 -30.65
CA PHE A 66 -13.56 15.65 -30.24
C PHE A 66 -13.15 15.92 -28.77
N LEU A 67 -13.30 17.16 -28.30
CA LEU A 67 -13.01 17.52 -26.90
C LEU A 67 -13.92 16.80 -25.90
N ASN A 68 -15.18 16.53 -26.29
CA ASN A 68 -16.10 15.77 -25.43
C ASN A 68 -15.65 14.31 -25.29
N VAL A 69 -15.15 13.70 -26.36
CA VAL A 69 -14.60 12.33 -26.33
C VAL A 69 -13.40 12.25 -25.40
N ILE A 70 -12.49 13.23 -25.45
CA ILE A 70 -11.35 13.30 -24.53
C ILE A 70 -11.84 13.43 -23.08
N ASN A 71 -12.83 14.29 -22.83
CA ASN A 71 -13.39 14.45 -21.49
C ASN A 71 -14.00 13.15 -20.94
N PHE A 72 -14.61 12.32 -21.78
CA PHE A 72 -15.06 10.99 -21.37
C PHE A 72 -13.91 10.03 -21.06
N PHE A 73 -12.74 10.22 -21.66
CA PHE A 73 -11.56 9.40 -21.40
C PHE A 73 -10.80 9.82 -20.12
N THR A 74 -10.92 11.07 -19.68
CA THR A 74 -10.23 11.62 -18.51
C THR A 74 -10.35 10.75 -17.23
N PRO A 75 -11.53 10.22 -16.85
CA PRO A 75 -11.67 9.41 -15.64
C PRO A 75 -10.76 8.17 -15.63
N TYR A 76 -10.53 7.55 -16.79
CA TYR A 76 -9.68 6.37 -16.92
C TYR A 76 -8.21 6.68 -16.63
N LEU A 77 -7.75 7.93 -16.82
CA LEU A 77 -6.38 8.32 -16.44
C LEU A 77 -6.21 8.41 -14.92
N THR A 78 -7.27 8.79 -14.21
CA THR A 78 -7.25 8.92 -12.74
C THR A 78 -7.63 7.64 -12.00
N GLN A 79 -8.32 6.72 -12.67
CA GLN A 79 -8.77 5.44 -12.13
C GLN A 79 -7.66 4.56 -11.50
N PRO A 80 -6.41 4.49 -12.01
CA PRO A 80 -5.37 3.69 -11.38
C PRO A 80 -4.77 4.32 -10.11
N ILE A 81 -5.02 5.61 -9.85
CA ILE A 81 -4.41 6.35 -8.73
C ILE A 81 -4.69 5.69 -7.37
N PRO A 82 -5.92 5.31 -7.00
CA PRO A 82 -6.18 4.63 -5.74
C PRO A 82 -5.43 3.30 -5.61
N GLY A 83 -5.34 2.52 -6.70
CA GLY A 83 -4.59 1.26 -6.72
C GLY A 83 -3.10 1.46 -6.45
N LEU A 84 -2.50 2.48 -7.08
CA LEU A 84 -1.11 2.88 -6.80
C LEU A 84 -0.94 3.36 -5.37
N PHE A 85 -1.89 4.15 -4.84
CA PHE A 85 -1.85 4.63 -3.47
C PHE A 85 -1.87 3.48 -2.46
N TYR A 86 -2.76 2.50 -2.63
CA TYR A 86 -2.79 1.31 -1.78
C TYR A 86 -1.52 0.47 -1.90
N PHE A 87 -0.99 0.29 -3.11
CA PHE A 87 0.27 -0.43 -3.33
C PHE A 87 1.43 0.23 -2.58
N PHE A 88 1.64 1.54 -2.80
CA PHE A 88 2.72 2.27 -2.13
C PHE A 88 2.50 2.37 -0.62
N GLY A 89 1.25 2.50 -0.16
CA GLY A 89 0.91 2.49 1.26
C GLY A 89 1.29 1.17 1.93
N LEU A 90 0.93 0.03 1.33
CA LEU A 90 1.27 -1.30 1.84
C LEU A 90 2.77 -1.58 1.77
N GLN A 91 3.44 -1.14 0.70
CA GLN A 91 4.91 -1.20 0.58
C GLN A 91 5.61 -0.37 1.67
N ALA A 92 5.10 0.83 1.95
CA ALA A 92 5.61 1.69 3.00
C ALA A 92 5.45 1.04 4.38
N ILE A 93 4.32 0.37 4.65
CA ILE A 93 4.11 -0.39 5.89
C ILE A 93 5.09 -1.57 5.95
N SER A 94 5.18 -2.37 4.89
CA SER A 94 6.05 -3.55 4.84
C SER A 94 7.51 -3.21 5.15
N LYS A 95 8.04 -2.16 4.50
CA LYS A 95 9.44 -1.72 4.67
C LYS A 95 9.65 -0.88 5.92
N GLY A 96 8.68 -0.02 6.26
CA GLY A 96 8.75 0.83 7.45
C GLY A 96 8.85 0.02 8.73
N VAL A 97 8.08 -1.07 8.82
CA VAL A 97 8.13 -1.99 9.96
C VAL A 97 9.51 -2.67 10.08
N LEU A 98 10.14 -3.06 8.96
CA LEU A 98 11.50 -3.63 8.98
C LEU A 98 12.55 -2.60 9.43
N ILE A 99 12.45 -1.36 8.94
CA ILE A 99 13.38 -0.28 9.33
C ILE A 99 13.28 0.01 10.84
N LEU A 100 12.07 0.02 11.39
CA LEU A 100 11.86 0.23 12.82
C LEU A 100 12.50 -0.91 13.64
N MET A 101 12.36 -2.16 13.19
CA MET A 101 12.97 -3.32 13.84
C MET A 101 14.51 -3.23 13.81
N ASP A 102 15.10 -2.87 12.66
CA ASP A 102 16.56 -2.69 12.54
C ASP A 102 17.07 -1.56 13.45
N THR A 103 16.29 -0.48 13.58
CA THR A 103 16.62 0.67 14.43
C THR A 103 16.57 0.29 15.92
N GLU A 104 15.55 -0.47 16.34
CA GLU A 104 15.43 -0.99 17.70
C GLU A 104 16.61 -1.90 18.06
N ASP A 105 16.94 -2.85 17.18
CA ASP A 105 18.05 -3.78 17.37
C ASP A 105 19.40 -3.04 17.49
N ASN A 106 19.62 -2.01 16.67
CA ASN A 106 20.84 -1.22 16.73
C ASN A 106 20.93 -0.38 18.02
N THR A 107 19.81 0.22 18.44
CA THR A 107 19.72 1.02 19.68
C THR A 107 19.98 0.14 20.91
N ARG A 108 19.49 -1.10 20.92
CA ARG A 108 19.76 -2.07 21.99
C ARG A 108 21.22 -2.50 22.05
N ARG A 109 21.87 -2.69 20.90
CA ARG A 109 23.31 -3.02 20.86
C ARG A 109 24.17 -1.88 21.37
N ALA A 110 23.82 -0.63 21.01
CA ALA A 110 24.50 0.55 21.52
C ALA A 110 24.36 0.72 23.03
N ALA A 111 23.18 0.41 23.61
CA ALA A 111 22.94 0.50 25.05
C ALA A 111 23.63 -0.61 25.90
N ARG A 112 24.15 -1.66 25.27
CA ARG A 112 24.92 -2.73 25.94
C ARG A 112 26.43 -2.51 25.92
N LYS A 113 26.90 -1.45 25.25
CA LYS A 113 28.31 -1.03 25.19
C LYS A 113 28.57 0.09 26.18
#